data_AF-A0A7C5TAH6-F1
#
_entry.id   AF-A0A7C5TAH6-F1
#
_cell.length_a   1.000
_cell.length_b   1.000
_cell.length_c   1.000
_cell.angle_alpha   90.00
_cell.angle_beta   90.00
_cell.angle_gamma   90.00
#
_symmetry.space_group_name_H-M   'P 1'
#
loop_
_entity.id
_entity.type
_entity.pdbx_description
1 polymer ?
#
loop_
_entity_poly.entity_id
_entity_poly.type
_entity_poly.pdbx_seq_one_letter_code
_entity_poly.pdbx_strand_id
1 'polypeptide(L)'
;PFDSHGAPWKGEYIFVSGNLTLDFLYNFFLEVGARLAKMRVYEMTDNPVAREMIGYLLVRGGVHALAYGKALEALTGVEVWRMLPIPSVPNNKFPEAAKYEKMGIHRTLYRFSPSDYKDIEKIWRGSHPEDGQPLQVYEGPPPGGEYHELPDVPEEFAPGLSSDDFRRIAKKLGIEL
;
A
#
# COMPACT_ATOMS: atom_id res chain seq x y z
N PRO A 1 1.90 5.06 -16.33
CA PRO A 1 2.30 5.29 -14.91
C PRO A 1 3.74 5.84 -14.88
N PHE A 2 3.98 6.94 -14.17
CA PHE A 2 5.25 7.66 -14.14
C PHE A 2 5.60 8.12 -12.71
N ASP A 3 6.87 8.42 -12.46
CA ASP A 3 7.36 9.00 -11.21
C ASP A 3 7.24 10.53 -11.16
N SER A 4 7.70 11.15 -10.07
CA SER A 4 7.64 12.61 -9.87
C SER A 4 8.52 13.43 -10.82
N HIS A 5 9.40 12.79 -11.60
CA HIS A 5 10.24 13.42 -12.62
C HIS A 5 9.74 13.10 -14.05
N GLY A 6 8.58 12.46 -14.17
CA GLY A 6 7.98 12.08 -15.45
C GLY A 6 8.59 10.83 -16.08
N ALA A 7 9.48 10.10 -15.39
CA ALA A 7 10.02 8.87 -15.92
C ALA A 7 8.95 7.75 -15.82
N PRO A 8 8.70 6.99 -16.89
CA PRO A 8 7.73 5.89 -16.85
C PRO A 8 8.24 4.78 -15.92
N TRP A 9 7.32 4.13 -15.21
CA TRP A 9 7.65 2.92 -14.47
C TRP A 9 8.15 1.82 -15.43
N LYS A 10 9.21 1.10 -15.04
CA LYS A 10 9.83 0.05 -15.86
C LYS A 10 9.89 -1.27 -15.11
N GLY A 11 9.82 -2.37 -15.86
CA GLY A 11 9.98 -3.73 -15.31
C GLY A 11 11.34 -3.97 -14.65
N GLU A 12 12.36 -3.17 -14.96
CA GLU A 12 13.67 -3.21 -14.32
C GLU A 12 13.63 -2.86 -12.82
N TYR A 13 12.55 -2.27 -12.32
CA TYR A 13 12.35 -2.03 -10.90
C TYR A 13 11.88 -3.29 -10.14
N ILE A 14 11.50 -4.34 -10.85
CA ILE A 14 11.15 -5.64 -10.26
C ILE A 14 12.44 -6.41 -9.97
N PHE A 15 12.54 -6.93 -8.75
CA PHE A 15 13.56 -7.89 -8.38
C PHE A 15 12.91 -9.22 -8.02
N VAL A 16 13.20 -10.26 -8.80
CA VAL A 16 12.78 -11.64 -8.56
C VAL A 16 13.94 -12.54 -8.93
N SER A 17 14.66 -13.03 -7.93
CA SER A 17 15.83 -13.89 -8.15
C SER A 17 15.49 -15.38 -8.15
N GLY A 18 14.34 -15.75 -7.57
CA GLY A 18 14.00 -17.15 -7.29
C GLY A 18 14.71 -17.72 -6.06
N ASN A 19 15.58 -16.94 -5.41
CA ASN A 19 16.13 -17.27 -4.10
C ASN A 19 15.31 -16.59 -3.01
N LEU A 20 14.59 -17.39 -2.21
CA LEU A 20 13.62 -16.88 -1.25
C LEU A 20 14.20 -15.91 -0.21
N THR A 21 15.39 -16.22 0.33
CA THR A 21 16.04 -15.34 1.32
C THR A 21 16.45 -14.01 0.70
N LEU A 22 17.01 -14.04 -0.51
CA LEU A 22 17.42 -12.84 -1.23
C LEU A 22 16.22 -11.97 -1.60
N ASP A 23 15.13 -12.59 -2.07
CA ASP A 23 13.89 -11.89 -2.42
C ASP A 23 13.22 -11.27 -1.18
N PHE A 24 13.21 -11.96 -0.02
CA PHE A 24 12.70 -11.35 1.22
C PHE A 24 13.59 -10.25 1.77
N LEU A 25 14.91 -10.36 1.63
CA LEU A 25 15.82 -9.28 2.01
C LEU A 25 15.59 -8.04 1.13
N TYR A 26 15.42 -8.25 -0.18
CA TYR A 26 15.05 -7.18 -1.10
C TYR A 26 13.70 -6.56 -0.72
N ASN A 27 12.68 -7.37 -0.42
CA ASN A 27 11.35 -6.86 -0.05
C ASN A 27 11.36 -6.04 1.26
N PHE A 28 12.16 -6.47 2.26
CA PHE A 28 12.36 -5.68 3.47
C PHE A 28 12.99 -4.32 3.16
N PHE A 29 14.06 -4.30 2.35
CA PHE A 29 14.69 -3.07 1.89
C PHE A 29 13.72 -2.17 1.11
N LEU A 30 12.93 -2.77 0.21
CA LEU A 30 11.97 -2.06 -0.62
C LEU A 30 10.94 -1.31 0.25
N GLU A 31 10.39 -1.95 1.28
CA GLU A 31 9.40 -1.33 2.16
C GLU A 31 9.98 -0.14 2.95
N VAL A 32 11.19 -0.27 3.51
CA VAL A 32 11.80 0.85 4.25
C VAL A 32 12.27 1.98 3.34
N GLY A 33 12.70 1.67 2.11
CA GLY A 33 12.99 2.67 1.08
C GLY A 33 11.71 3.41 0.63
N ALA A 34 10.62 2.66 0.42
CA ALA A 34 9.33 3.23 0.08
C ALA A 34 8.75 4.06 1.23
N ARG A 35 9.00 3.69 2.49
CA ARG A 35 8.64 4.47 3.68
C ARG A 35 9.37 5.82 3.71
N LEU A 36 10.68 5.83 3.47
CA LEU A 36 11.47 7.06 3.40
C LEU A 36 10.92 8.02 2.33
N ALA A 37 10.59 7.51 1.14
CA ALA A 37 9.99 8.33 0.08
C ALA A 37 8.65 8.92 0.51
N LYS A 38 7.77 8.11 1.12
CA LYS A 38 6.47 8.57 1.66
C LYS A 38 6.64 9.69 2.69
N MET A 39 7.57 9.54 3.63
CA MET A 39 7.83 10.58 4.65
C MET A 39 8.28 11.90 4.02
N ARG A 40 9.20 11.86 3.05
CA ARG A 40 9.65 13.07 2.35
C ARG A 40 8.52 13.75 1.59
N VAL A 41 7.70 12.97 0.86
CA VAL A 41 6.53 13.52 0.14
C VAL A 41 5.53 14.13 1.12
N TYR A 42 5.29 13.48 2.27
CA TYR A 42 4.43 14.03 3.32
C TYR A 42 4.92 15.41 3.80
N GLU A 43 6.23 15.60 3.95
CA GLU A 43 6.83 16.88 4.34
C GLU A 43 6.79 17.94 3.23
N MET A 44 6.57 17.54 1.97
CA MET A 44 6.49 18.43 0.81
C MET A 44 5.08 18.94 0.52
N THR A 45 4.06 18.45 1.22
CA THR A 45 2.66 18.83 0.99
C THR A 45 1.89 18.98 2.29
N ASP A 46 0.93 19.90 2.31
CA ASP A 46 -0.09 20.05 3.34
C ASP A 46 -1.48 19.60 2.85
N ASN A 47 -1.57 19.06 1.62
CA ASN A 47 -2.83 18.59 1.06
C ASN A 47 -3.41 17.45 1.92
N PRO A 48 -4.65 17.59 2.44
CA PRO A 48 -5.20 16.63 3.39
C PRO A 48 -5.44 15.25 2.78
N VAL A 49 -5.80 15.16 1.49
CA VAL A 49 -6.01 13.87 0.80
C VAL A 49 -4.68 13.12 0.68
N ALA A 50 -3.62 13.83 0.28
CA ALA A 50 -2.29 13.25 0.18
C ALA A 50 -1.78 12.79 1.56
N ARG A 51 -1.92 13.62 2.60
CA ARG A 51 -1.48 13.28 3.96
C ARG A 51 -2.25 12.12 4.57
N GLU A 52 -3.56 12.07 4.36
CA GLU A 52 -4.41 10.96 4.82
C GLU A 52 -3.96 9.63 4.19
N MET A 53 -3.78 9.62 2.87
CA MET A 53 -3.29 8.46 2.12
C MET A 53 -1.90 8.03 2.58
N ILE A 54 -0.96 8.98 2.72
CA ILE A 54 0.40 8.67 3.15
C ILE A 54 0.39 8.15 4.60
N GLY A 55 -0.37 8.76 5.50
CA GLY A 55 -0.50 8.31 6.89
C GLY A 55 -0.96 6.86 6.98
N TYR A 56 -1.99 6.49 6.21
CA TYR A 56 -2.46 5.11 6.13
C TYR A 56 -1.36 4.17 5.61
N LEU A 57 -0.70 4.54 4.51
CA LEU A 57 0.30 3.71 3.86
C LEU A 57 1.65 3.64 4.61
N LEU A 58 1.96 4.60 5.49
CA LEU A 58 3.10 4.48 6.42
C LEU A 58 2.84 3.36 7.44
N VAL A 59 1.61 3.25 7.94
CA VAL A 59 1.22 2.16 8.84
C VAL A 59 1.21 0.83 8.09
N ARG A 60 0.62 0.77 6.89
CA ARG A 60 0.61 -0.46 6.07
C ARG A 60 2.02 -0.93 5.67
N GLY A 61 2.89 -0.02 5.23
CA GLY A 61 4.28 -0.34 4.93
C GLY A 61 5.06 -0.85 6.14
N GLY A 62 4.75 -0.34 7.34
CA GLY A 62 5.26 -0.88 8.61
C GLY A 62 4.86 -2.34 8.84
N VAL A 63 3.59 -2.69 8.60
CA VAL A 63 3.10 -4.08 8.65
C VAL A 63 3.90 -4.98 7.71
N HIS A 64 4.10 -4.55 6.46
CA HIS A 64 4.82 -5.35 5.47
C HIS A 64 6.31 -5.51 5.81
N ALA A 65 6.99 -4.43 6.20
CA ALA A 65 8.39 -4.48 6.61
C ALA A 65 8.57 -5.44 7.81
N LEU A 66 7.68 -5.38 8.80
CA LEU A 66 7.70 -6.29 9.93
C LEU A 66 7.43 -7.74 9.49
N ALA A 67 6.48 -7.97 8.57
CA ALA A 67 6.14 -9.31 8.08
C ALA A 67 7.33 -9.94 7.33
N TYR A 68 7.98 -9.21 6.42
CA TYR A 68 9.19 -9.68 5.74
C TYR A 68 10.35 -9.88 6.71
N GLY A 69 10.52 -9.00 7.70
CA GLY A 69 11.53 -9.16 8.74
C GLY A 69 11.31 -10.42 9.59
N LYS A 70 10.06 -10.74 9.94
CA LYS A 70 9.69 -12.00 10.63
C LYS A 70 9.88 -13.23 9.74
N ALA A 71 9.60 -13.13 8.43
CA ALA A 71 9.88 -14.21 7.49
C ALA A 71 11.38 -14.50 7.38
N LEU A 72 12.22 -13.44 7.33
CA LEU A 72 13.68 -13.57 7.35
C LEU A 72 14.17 -14.21 8.65
N GLU A 73 13.62 -13.82 9.80
CA GLU A 73 13.93 -14.46 11.08
C GLU A 73 13.61 -15.96 11.05
N ALA A 74 12.43 -16.34 10.55
CA ALA A 74 12.03 -17.74 10.46
C ALA A 74 12.95 -18.57 9.53
N LEU A 75 13.47 -17.96 8.46
CA LEU A 75 14.34 -18.64 7.49
C LEU A 75 15.82 -18.69 7.89
N THR A 76 16.30 -17.66 8.60
CA THR A 76 17.74 -17.44 8.80
C THR A 76 18.16 -17.41 10.27
N GLY A 77 17.22 -17.27 11.20
CA GLY A 77 17.47 -17.02 12.63
C GLY A 77 17.89 -15.59 12.95
N VAL A 78 17.96 -14.69 11.96
CA VAL A 78 18.37 -13.30 12.16
C VAL A 78 17.13 -12.40 12.33
N GLU A 79 17.04 -11.70 13.46
CA GLU A 79 15.95 -10.77 13.78
C GLU A 79 16.08 -9.42 13.02
N VAL A 80 16.07 -9.45 11.69
CA VAL A 80 16.19 -8.26 10.80
C VAL A 80 15.18 -7.16 11.14
N TRP A 81 13.98 -7.56 11.58
CA TRP A 81 12.93 -6.63 11.99
C TRP A 81 13.33 -5.71 13.16
N ARG A 82 14.33 -6.06 13.98
CA ARG A 82 14.85 -5.19 15.06
C ARG A 82 15.51 -3.91 14.54
N MET A 83 15.82 -3.83 13.24
CA MET A 83 16.31 -2.61 12.63
C MET A 83 15.21 -1.56 12.42
N LEU A 84 13.93 -1.94 12.52
CA LEU A 84 12.82 -1.01 12.38
C LEU A 84 12.68 -0.09 13.62
N PRO A 85 12.22 1.16 13.43
CA PRO A 85 11.88 1.79 12.16
C PRO A 85 13.12 2.31 11.41
N ILE A 86 13.06 2.26 10.06
CA ILE A 86 14.02 2.89 9.16
C ILE A 86 13.28 3.90 8.27
N PRO A 87 13.68 5.18 8.23
CA PRO A 87 14.57 5.85 9.19
C PRO A 87 14.03 5.78 10.62
N SER A 88 14.90 6.08 11.60
CA SER A 88 14.61 6.07 13.05
C SER A 88 13.70 7.22 13.51
N VAL A 89 12.53 7.32 12.89
CA VAL A 89 11.45 8.24 13.20
C VAL A 89 10.19 7.39 13.34
N PRO A 90 9.53 7.35 14.51
CA PRO A 90 8.32 6.56 14.70
C PRO A 90 7.14 7.17 13.94
N ASN A 91 6.20 6.32 13.52
CA ASN A 91 5.00 6.73 12.80
C ASN A 91 4.11 7.71 13.59
N ASN A 92 4.14 7.63 14.93
CA ASN A 92 3.35 8.53 15.79
C ASN A 92 3.73 10.03 15.68
N LYS A 93 4.79 10.37 14.94
CA LYS A 93 5.14 11.75 14.57
C LYS A 93 4.31 12.31 13.43
N PHE A 94 3.59 11.45 12.70
CA PHE A 94 2.67 11.83 11.62
C PHE A 94 1.23 11.66 12.15
N PRO A 95 0.46 12.75 12.34
CA PRO A 95 -0.87 12.69 12.95
C PRO A 95 -1.83 11.68 12.32
N GLU A 96 -1.83 11.58 10.99
CA GLU A 96 -2.66 10.68 10.20
C GLU A 96 -2.23 9.22 10.40
N ALA A 97 -0.92 8.94 10.48
CA ALA A 97 -0.43 7.60 10.80
C ALA A 97 -0.77 7.21 12.25
N ALA A 98 -0.57 8.13 13.20
CA ALA A 98 -0.90 7.93 14.62
C ALA A 98 -2.38 7.60 14.83
N LYS A 99 -3.27 8.20 14.03
CA LYS A 99 -4.70 7.88 14.00
C LYS A 99 -4.95 6.41 13.68
N TYR A 100 -4.31 5.87 12.64
CA TYR A 100 -4.48 4.48 12.23
C TYR A 100 -3.80 3.48 13.18
N GLU A 101 -2.71 3.87 13.84
CA GLU A 101 -2.11 3.06 14.91
C GLU A 101 -3.03 2.95 16.13
N LYS A 102 -3.71 4.03 16.51
CA LYS A 102 -4.75 3.97 17.57
C LYS A 102 -5.90 3.03 17.21
N MET A 103 -6.18 2.85 15.93
CA MET A 103 -7.17 1.88 15.43
C MET A 103 -6.64 0.43 15.39
N GLY A 104 -5.36 0.19 15.69
CA GLY A 104 -4.74 -1.14 15.70
C GLY A 104 -4.36 -1.67 14.31
N ILE A 105 -4.31 -0.81 13.29
CA ILE A 105 -4.05 -1.22 11.91
C ILE A 105 -2.61 -1.75 11.72
N HIS A 106 -1.65 -1.24 12.49
CA HIS A 106 -0.25 -1.70 12.50
C HIS A 106 -0.08 -3.16 12.98
N ARG A 107 -1.07 -3.70 13.69
CA ARG A 107 -1.06 -5.09 14.18
C ARG A 107 -1.79 -6.06 13.27
N THR A 108 -2.48 -5.53 12.25
CA THR A 108 -3.46 -6.28 11.46
C THR A 108 -2.91 -6.59 10.07
N LEU A 109 -2.78 -7.87 9.74
CA LEU A 109 -2.51 -8.33 8.39
C LEU A 109 -3.80 -8.87 7.76
N TYR A 110 -4.28 -8.21 6.71
CA TYR A 110 -5.53 -8.59 6.03
C TYR A 110 -5.26 -9.72 5.03
N ARG A 111 -6.06 -10.80 5.11
CA ARG A 111 -6.02 -11.92 4.16
C ARG A 111 -6.97 -11.64 3.00
N PHE A 112 -6.44 -11.02 1.95
CA PHE A 112 -7.18 -10.66 0.72
C PHE A 112 -7.46 -11.87 -0.19
N SER A 113 -8.07 -12.93 0.35
CA SER A 113 -8.53 -14.08 -0.44
C SER A 113 -9.80 -14.66 0.20
N PRO A 114 -10.78 -15.15 -0.59
CA PRO A 114 -11.92 -15.88 -0.03
C PRO A 114 -11.49 -17.15 0.73
N SER A 115 -10.53 -17.92 0.22
CA SER A 115 -10.23 -19.28 0.72
C SER A 115 -8.75 -19.61 0.93
N ASP A 116 -7.82 -18.84 0.37
CA ASP A 116 -6.40 -19.21 0.29
C ASP A 116 -5.53 -18.44 1.31
N TYR A 117 -4.24 -18.80 1.38
CA TYR A 117 -3.21 -18.12 2.18
C TYR A 117 -3.46 -18.10 3.70
N LYS A 118 -4.20 -19.09 4.22
CA LYS A 118 -4.52 -19.23 5.66
C LYS A 118 -3.29 -19.37 6.55
N ASP A 119 -2.22 -19.94 6.00
CA ASP A 119 -0.96 -20.20 6.71
C ASP A 119 -0.15 -18.94 7.03
N ILE A 120 -0.61 -17.75 6.63
CA ILE A 120 0.10 -16.49 6.92
C ILE A 120 0.27 -16.24 8.42
N GLU A 121 -0.64 -16.78 9.25
CA GLU A 121 -0.55 -16.76 10.72
C GLU A 121 0.69 -17.47 11.28
N LYS A 122 1.32 -18.38 10.51
CA LYS A 122 2.57 -19.05 10.93
C LYS A 122 3.74 -18.08 11.01
N ILE A 123 3.70 -16.99 10.23
CA ILE A 123 4.70 -15.91 10.25
C ILE A 123 4.17 -14.70 11.02
N TRP A 124 2.95 -14.25 10.75
CA TRP A 124 2.34 -13.07 11.38
C TRP A 124 1.73 -13.41 12.75
N ARG A 125 2.60 -13.58 13.75
CA ARG A 125 2.23 -13.96 15.12
C ARG A 125 3.14 -13.33 16.17
N GLY A 126 2.73 -13.44 17.43
CA GLY A 126 3.42 -12.86 18.59
C GLY A 126 2.99 -11.42 18.84
N SER A 127 3.87 -10.63 19.46
CA SER A 127 3.61 -9.23 19.79
C SER A 127 4.23 -8.28 18.79
N HIS A 128 3.58 -7.14 18.56
CA HIS A 128 4.15 -6.03 17.82
C HIS A 128 5.31 -5.40 18.62
N PRO A 129 6.45 -5.07 17.99
CA PRO A 129 7.68 -4.69 18.71
C PRO A 129 7.59 -3.35 19.43
N GLU A 130 6.75 -2.41 18.98
CA GLU A 130 6.66 -1.07 19.56
C GLU A 130 5.68 -0.96 20.75
N ASP A 131 4.54 -1.66 20.71
CA ASP A 131 3.48 -1.52 21.72
C ASP A 131 3.23 -2.82 22.53
N GLY A 132 3.91 -3.91 22.18
CA GLY A 132 3.81 -5.21 22.84
C GLY A 132 2.48 -5.94 22.65
N GLN A 133 1.54 -5.36 21.92
CA GLN A 133 0.19 -5.92 21.73
C GLN A 133 0.21 -7.04 20.68
N PRO A 134 -0.73 -8.01 20.74
CA PRO A 134 -0.72 -9.15 19.83
C PRO A 134 -0.95 -8.72 18.38
N LEU A 135 -0.19 -9.34 17.48
CA LEU A 135 -0.42 -9.33 16.04
C LEU A 135 -1.63 -10.21 15.71
N GLN A 136 -2.40 -9.81 14.71
CA GLN A 136 -3.59 -10.52 14.27
C GLN A 136 -3.69 -10.57 12.74
N VAL A 137 -4.21 -11.69 12.24
CA VAL A 137 -4.63 -11.83 10.85
C VAL A 137 -6.13 -11.52 10.80
N TYR A 138 -6.54 -10.66 9.87
CA TYR A 138 -7.94 -10.36 9.62
C TYR A 138 -8.40 -11.09 8.36
N GLU A 139 -9.53 -11.78 8.47
CA GLU A 139 -10.10 -12.55 7.36
C GLU A 139 -10.83 -11.63 6.37
N GLY A 140 -10.28 -11.47 5.17
CA GLY A 140 -10.83 -10.61 4.12
C GLY A 140 -10.20 -9.21 4.06
N PRO A 141 -10.69 -8.37 3.13
CA PRO A 141 -10.29 -6.96 3.05
C PRO A 141 -10.85 -6.16 4.23
N PRO A 142 -10.27 -5.00 4.58
CA PRO A 142 -10.93 -4.03 5.44
C PRO A 142 -12.23 -3.52 4.78
N PRO A 143 -13.15 -2.88 5.54
CA PRO A 143 -14.40 -2.33 5.01
C PRO A 143 -14.22 -1.37 3.81
N GLY A 144 -13.04 -0.75 3.69
CA GLY A 144 -12.73 0.19 2.62
C GLY A 144 -13.38 1.56 2.84
N GLY A 145 -13.62 2.27 1.75
CA GLY A 145 -14.29 3.56 1.70
C GLY A 145 -15.01 3.73 0.37
N GLU A 146 -15.71 4.86 0.21
CA GLU A 146 -16.42 5.16 -1.03
C GLU A 146 -15.43 5.49 -2.16
N TYR A 147 -15.74 4.98 -3.36
CA TYR A 147 -15.04 5.39 -4.57
C TYR A 147 -15.56 6.77 -5.00
N HIS A 148 -14.66 7.73 -5.22
CA HIS A 148 -15.04 9.05 -5.73
C HIS A 148 -14.92 9.10 -7.24
N GLU A 149 -16.06 9.33 -7.90
CA GLU A 149 -16.08 9.76 -9.30
C GLU A 149 -15.77 11.25 -9.37
N LEU A 150 -14.77 11.61 -10.17
CA LEU A 150 -14.42 13.01 -10.42
C LEU A 150 -15.43 13.62 -11.40
N PRO A 151 -15.71 14.93 -11.30
CA PRO A 151 -16.57 15.61 -12.25
C PRO A 151 -15.96 15.62 -13.65
N ASP A 152 -16.81 15.77 -14.66
CA ASP A 152 -16.40 15.97 -16.05
C ASP A 152 -15.45 17.18 -16.17
N VAL A 153 -14.44 17.02 -17.00
CA VAL A 153 -13.45 18.07 -17.34
C VAL A 153 -13.48 18.26 -18.86
N PRO A 154 -14.37 19.13 -19.38
CA PRO A 154 -14.57 19.28 -20.83
C PRO A 154 -13.32 19.69 -21.60
N GLU A 155 -12.49 20.55 -21.02
CA GLU A 155 -11.21 20.99 -21.59
C GLU A 155 -10.18 19.85 -21.76
N GLU A 156 -10.34 18.75 -21.03
CA GLU A 156 -9.54 17.51 -21.15
C GLU A 156 -10.27 16.43 -21.97
N PHE A 157 -11.47 16.73 -22.49
CA PHE A 157 -12.35 15.76 -23.15
C PHE A 157 -12.61 14.51 -22.28
N ALA A 158 -12.78 14.69 -20.97
CA ALA A 158 -12.98 13.62 -19.99
C ALA A 158 -14.35 13.76 -19.30
N PRO A 159 -15.21 12.72 -19.29
CA PRO A 159 -14.98 11.35 -19.79
C PRO A 159 -15.02 11.23 -21.32
N GLY A 160 -15.39 12.30 -22.02
CA GLY A 160 -15.37 12.37 -23.48
C GLY A 160 -16.71 11.98 -24.08
N LEU A 161 -16.72 10.96 -24.95
CA LEU A 161 -17.92 10.53 -25.64
C LEU A 161 -18.96 9.97 -24.66
N SER A 162 -20.19 10.44 -24.81
CA SER A 162 -21.34 10.00 -24.03
C SER A 162 -22.17 8.97 -24.80
N SER A 163 -23.07 8.28 -24.10
CA SER A 163 -24.08 7.41 -24.75
C SER A 163 -24.93 8.16 -25.80
N ASP A 164 -25.16 9.45 -25.61
CA ASP A 164 -25.89 10.29 -26.57
C ASP A 164 -25.11 10.54 -27.86
N ASP A 165 -23.78 10.60 -27.78
CA ASP A 165 -22.93 10.65 -28.98
C ASP A 165 -23.06 9.39 -29.81
N PHE A 166 -23.09 8.21 -29.16
CA PHE A 166 -23.30 6.94 -29.83
C PHE A 166 -24.69 6.85 -30.47
N ARG A 167 -25.76 7.25 -29.74
CA ARG A 167 -27.14 7.33 -30.29
C ARG A 167 -27.20 8.24 -31.51
N ARG A 168 -26.55 9.40 -31.45
CA ARG A 168 -26.49 10.36 -32.55
C ARG A 168 -25.79 9.79 -33.78
N ILE A 169 -24.70 9.05 -33.61
CA ILE A 169 -23.97 8.38 -34.71
C ILE A 169 -24.79 7.23 -35.28
N ALA A 170 -25.38 6.37 -34.43
CA ALA A 170 -26.19 5.24 -34.85
C ALA A 170 -27.38 5.70 -35.73
N LYS A 171 -28.07 6.77 -35.32
CA LYS A 171 -29.13 7.39 -36.11
C LYS A 171 -28.66 7.81 -37.50
N LYS A 172 -27.46 8.37 -37.64
CA LYS A 172 -26.90 8.78 -38.94
C LYS A 172 -26.54 7.58 -39.83
N LEU A 173 -26.21 6.44 -39.23
CA LEU A 173 -25.88 5.19 -39.92
C LEU A 173 -27.11 4.32 -40.23
N GLY A 174 -28.32 4.73 -39.80
CA GLY A 174 -29.53 3.92 -39.94
C GLY A 174 -29.55 2.69 -39.01
N ILE A 175 -28.79 2.74 -37.91
CA ILE A 175 -28.71 1.69 -36.90
C ILE A 175 -29.60 2.09 -35.72
N GLU A 176 -30.45 1.18 -35.26
CA GLU A 176 -31.23 1.32 -34.02
C GLU A 176 -30.41 0.72 -32.85
N LEU A 177 -30.17 1.52 -31.80
CA LEU A 177 -29.42 1.15 -30.60
C LEU A 177 -30.37 0.87 -29.43
#